data_AF-A0A556UDJ9-F1
#
_entry.id   AF-A0A556UDJ9-F1
#
_cell.length_a   1.000
_cell.length_b   1.000
_cell.length_c   1.000
_cell.angle_alpha   90.00
_cell.angle_beta   90.00
_cell.angle_gamma   90.00
#
_symmetry.space_group_name_H-M   'P 1'
#
loop_
_entity.id
_entity.type
_entity.pdbx_description
1 polymer ?
#
loop_
_entity_poly.entity_id
_entity_poly.type
_entity_poly.pdbx_seq_one_letter_code
_entity_poly.pdbx_strand_id
1 'polypeptide(L)'
;MKLNKNIIIGATALALGSLSVVAINTNNSNYVSASAASTKETTVKLRLNHNSYIYDKNGKRLKKYKGKKALIKKSQELTIKGKIEPIQKIKRYYFYIVTDSGKHSTPYWMQYKKIKGDYYYNLGNGSYIKCINVKSINGNSIIPSQATVIVKPFLGKTTTYATDDTGKATNKVLRKNEKLIVDNTGVLGEVGGFSYHIKGTDYWVSSEDLKAKPRTNYVSNKLKFDYVVQE
;
A
#
# COMPACT_ATOMS: atom_id res chain seq x y z
N MET A 1 6.29 -56.41 6.55
CA MET A 1 6.47 -55.87 7.91
C MET A 1 6.64 -54.36 7.82
N LYS A 2 5.70 -53.60 8.36
CA LYS A 2 5.71 -52.13 8.37
C LYS A 2 6.31 -51.67 9.69
N LEU A 3 7.33 -50.81 9.66
CA LEU A 3 7.91 -50.18 10.84
C LEU A 3 7.53 -48.70 10.88
N ASN A 4 6.89 -48.33 11.98
CA ASN A 4 6.45 -47.02 12.41
C ASN A 4 7.43 -46.47 13.45
N LYS A 5 7.90 -45.22 13.34
CA LYS A 5 8.40 -44.45 14.49
C LYS A 5 8.10 -42.96 14.33
N ASN A 6 7.40 -42.42 15.32
CA ASN A 6 7.16 -41.00 15.55
C ASN A 6 8.47 -40.31 15.96
N ILE A 7 8.71 -39.09 15.47
CA ILE A 7 9.69 -38.18 16.09
C ILE A 7 8.99 -36.86 16.41
N ILE A 8 8.87 -36.60 17.72
CA ILE A 8 8.62 -35.31 18.32
C ILE A 8 9.93 -34.53 18.23
N ILE A 9 9.92 -33.32 17.66
CA ILE A 9 10.99 -32.32 17.87
C ILE A 9 10.33 -31.03 18.36
N GLY A 10 10.44 -30.79 19.66
CA GLY A 10 10.45 -29.45 20.20
C GLY A 10 11.89 -28.98 20.32
N ALA A 11 12.19 -27.75 19.92
CA ALA A 11 13.36 -26.96 20.35
C ALA A 11 13.22 -25.52 19.82
N THR A 12 12.93 -24.57 20.72
CA THR A 12 13.81 -23.50 21.22
C THR A 12 13.87 -22.22 20.38
N ALA A 13 13.58 -21.11 21.06
CA ALA A 13 13.69 -19.75 20.56
C ALA A 13 15.13 -19.42 20.15
N LEU A 14 15.30 -18.88 18.94
CA LEU A 14 16.52 -18.19 18.53
C LEU A 14 16.26 -16.68 18.56
N ALA A 15 16.85 -16.03 19.56
CA ALA A 15 17.08 -14.60 19.54
C ALA A 15 18.05 -14.29 18.38
N LEU A 16 17.54 -13.74 17.28
CA LEU A 16 18.38 -13.25 16.20
C LEU A 16 18.88 -11.84 16.57
N GLY A 17 20.02 -11.83 17.27
CA GLY A 17 20.92 -10.68 17.30
C GLY A 17 21.34 -10.33 15.87
N SER A 18 21.27 -9.04 15.54
CA SER A 18 21.64 -8.51 14.24
C SER A 18 23.15 -8.68 13.99
N LEU A 19 23.53 -9.62 13.11
CA LEU A 19 24.84 -9.60 12.49
C LEU A 19 24.86 -8.52 11.40
N SER A 20 25.77 -7.56 11.54
CA SER A 20 26.07 -6.58 10.49
C SER A 20 27.05 -7.22 9.50
N VAL A 21 26.65 -7.44 8.26
CA VAL A 21 27.58 -7.84 7.20
C VAL A 21 28.29 -6.60 6.67
N VAL A 22 29.62 -6.61 6.72
CA VAL A 22 30.51 -5.66 6.01
C VAL A 22 30.71 -6.20 4.60
N ALA A 23 30.39 -5.41 3.57
CA ALA A 23 30.69 -5.75 2.19
C ALA A 23 32.07 -5.22 1.81
N ILE A 24 32.91 -6.10 1.23
CA ILE A 24 34.21 -5.78 0.65
C ILE A 24 33.97 -5.38 -0.81
N ASN A 25 34.55 -4.26 -1.24
CA ASN A 25 34.44 -3.72 -2.59
C ASN A 25 35.62 -4.22 -3.45
N THR A 26 35.37 -4.78 -4.63
CA THR A 26 36.41 -5.01 -5.65
C THR A 26 35.89 -4.63 -7.04
N ASN A 27 36.81 -4.09 -7.85
CA ASN A 27 36.57 -3.08 -8.89
C ASN A 27 35.99 -3.57 -10.23
N ASN A 28 35.37 -2.60 -10.92
CA ASN A 28 35.22 -2.41 -12.37
C ASN A 28 34.34 -3.36 -13.18
N SER A 29 33.08 -2.94 -13.34
CA SER A 29 32.39 -2.84 -14.63
C SER A 29 31.40 -1.68 -14.53
N ASN A 30 31.37 -0.79 -15.54
CA ASN A 30 30.56 0.43 -15.56
C ASN A 30 29.05 0.15 -15.68
N TYR A 31 28.47 -0.40 -14.62
CA TYR A 31 27.04 -0.43 -14.36
C TYR A 31 26.81 0.41 -13.13
N VAL A 32 26.13 1.55 -13.29
CA VAL A 32 25.76 2.42 -12.17
C VAL A 32 24.76 1.62 -11.32
N SER A 33 25.26 1.04 -10.24
CA SER A 33 24.47 0.34 -9.24
C SER A 33 23.31 1.25 -8.84
N ALA A 34 22.07 0.78 -9.07
CA ALA A 34 20.88 1.39 -8.49
C ALA A 34 21.17 1.71 -7.03
N SER A 35 21.11 2.98 -6.64
CA SER A 35 21.48 3.44 -5.30
C SER A 35 20.79 2.54 -4.27
N ALA A 36 21.58 1.72 -3.57
CA ALA A 36 21.07 0.73 -2.66
C ALA A 36 20.16 1.43 -1.64
N ALA A 37 18.85 1.21 -1.77
CA ALA A 37 17.91 1.65 -0.75
C ALA A 37 18.38 1.06 0.58
N SER A 38 18.62 1.94 1.54
CA SER A 38 19.26 1.57 2.80
C SER A 38 18.41 0.51 3.52
N THR A 39 18.97 -0.68 3.69
CA THR A 39 18.43 -1.72 4.57
C THR A 39 18.52 -1.36 6.06
N LYS A 40 19.04 -0.17 6.39
CA LYS A 40 19.11 0.40 7.75
C LYS A 40 17.94 1.35 7.98
N GLU A 41 17.48 1.45 9.24
CA GLU A 41 16.49 2.45 9.61
C GLU A 41 17.01 3.86 9.31
N THR A 42 16.25 4.60 8.50
CA THR A 42 16.57 5.98 8.15
C THR A 42 15.50 6.93 8.68
N THR A 43 15.84 8.21 8.65
CA THR A 43 14.88 9.27 8.92
C THR A 43 13.92 9.36 7.72
N VAL A 44 12.63 9.18 7.99
CA VAL A 44 11.56 9.19 6.99
C VAL A 44 10.54 10.30 7.31
N LYS A 45 10.08 11.00 6.28
CA LYS A 45 9.06 12.05 6.35
C LYS A 45 7.72 11.53 5.85
N LEU A 46 6.70 11.56 6.71
CA LEU A 46 5.33 11.21 6.38
C LEU A 46 4.47 12.46 6.25
N ARG A 47 3.81 12.65 5.10
CA ARG A 47 2.83 13.74 4.92
C ARG A 47 1.42 13.17 4.95
N LEU A 48 0.48 13.79 5.67
CA LEU A 48 -0.89 13.27 5.80
C LEU A 48 -1.86 13.76 4.71
N ASN A 49 -2.77 12.88 4.27
CA ASN A 49 -3.92 13.22 3.40
C ASN A 49 -5.20 13.55 4.21
N HIS A 50 -5.23 13.18 5.48
CA HIS A 50 -6.37 13.30 6.36
C HIS A 50 -5.93 13.49 7.81
N ASN A 51 -6.78 14.09 8.64
CA ASN A 51 -6.56 14.12 10.08
C ASN A 51 -6.42 12.69 10.62
N SER A 52 -5.40 12.43 11.44
CA SER A 52 -5.16 11.11 12.02
C SER A 52 -4.84 11.23 13.50
N TYR A 53 -5.46 10.37 14.30
CA TYR A 53 -4.98 10.14 15.66
C TYR A 53 -3.71 9.29 15.63
N ILE A 54 -2.92 9.41 16.70
CA ILE A 54 -1.89 8.44 17.08
C ILE A 54 -2.56 7.34 17.91
N TYR A 55 -2.13 6.11 17.67
CA TYR A 55 -2.67 4.90 18.29
C TYR A 55 -1.59 4.18 19.09
N ASP A 56 -1.99 3.41 20.09
CA ASP A 56 -1.11 2.49 20.80
C ASP A 56 -0.97 1.15 20.04
N LYS A 57 -0.16 0.25 20.59
CA LYS A 57 0.08 -1.11 20.07
C LYS A 57 -1.18 -1.99 19.93
N ASN A 58 -2.27 -1.62 20.59
CA ASN A 58 -3.55 -2.32 20.59
C ASN A 58 -4.61 -1.64 19.69
N GLY A 59 -4.23 -0.58 18.99
CA GLY A 59 -5.11 0.18 18.10
C GLY A 59 -6.06 1.13 18.84
N LYS A 60 -5.81 1.43 20.13
CA LYS A 60 -6.56 2.45 20.87
C LYS A 60 -5.95 3.83 20.60
N ARG A 61 -6.81 4.83 20.41
CA ARG A 61 -6.37 6.23 20.23
C ARG A 61 -5.69 6.73 21.50
N LEU A 62 -4.51 7.32 21.35
CA LEU A 62 -3.86 8.05 22.43
C LEU A 62 -4.55 9.39 22.67
N LYS A 63 -4.48 9.91 23.89
CA LYS A 63 -4.91 11.29 24.21
C LYS A 63 -3.81 12.31 23.89
N LYS A 64 -2.57 11.97 24.24
CA LYS A 64 -1.38 12.79 24.01
C LYS A 64 -0.29 12.01 23.25
N TYR A 65 0.52 12.73 22.49
CA TYR A 65 1.71 12.23 21.81
C TYR A 65 2.78 13.32 21.86
N LYS A 66 3.98 13.00 22.38
CA LYS A 66 5.08 13.96 22.59
C LYS A 66 4.63 15.26 23.28
N GLY A 67 3.88 15.13 24.37
CA GLY A 67 3.36 16.25 25.17
C GLY A 67 2.16 17.01 24.57
N LYS A 68 1.81 16.81 23.30
CA LYS A 68 0.71 17.50 22.58
C LYS A 68 -0.50 16.59 22.38
N LYS A 69 -1.62 17.13 21.91
CA LYS A 69 -2.79 16.32 21.49
C LYS A 69 -2.35 15.29 20.45
N ALA A 70 -2.80 14.05 20.59
CA ALA A 70 -2.46 12.96 19.67
C ALA A 70 -3.15 13.04 18.29
N LEU A 71 -3.83 14.15 17.98
CA LEU A 71 -4.44 14.40 16.69
C LEU A 71 -3.45 15.15 15.81
N ILE A 72 -2.99 14.49 14.74
CA ILE A 72 -2.18 15.09 13.69
C ILE A 72 -3.12 15.56 12.58
N LYS A 73 -3.02 16.82 12.18
CA LYS A 73 -3.85 17.44 11.15
C LYS A 73 -3.36 17.03 9.75
N LYS A 74 -4.28 17.05 8.79
CA LYS A 74 -3.99 16.91 7.35
C LYS A 74 -2.86 17.86 6.94
N SER A 75 -2.06 17.46 5.96
CA SER A 75 -0.92 18.20 5.43
C SER A 75 0.27 18.38 6.37
N GLN A 76 0.17 18.00 7.65
CA GLN A 76 1.33 17.98 8.54
C GLN A 76 2.32 16.90 8.11
N GLU A 77 3.61 17.23 8.30
CA GLU A 77 4.73 16.31 8.12
C GLU A 77 5.16 15.73 9.48
N LEU A 78 5.44 14.44 9.50
CA LEU A 78 5.98 13.72 10.66
C LEU A 78 7.31 13.10 10.27
N THR A 79 8.35 13.44 11.02
CA THR A 79 9.67 12.80 10.92
C THR A 79 9.74 11.61 11.87
N ILE A 80 10.03 10.43 11.32
CA ILE A 80 10.10 9.16 12.06
C ILE A 80 11.34 8.36 11.65
N LYS A 81 11.62 7.28 12.39
CA LYS A 81 12.52 6.23 11.91
C LYS A 81 11.71 5.17 11.17
N GLY A 82 12.23 4.71 10.03
CA GLY A 82 11.57 3.70 9.22
C GLY A 82 12.54 2.99 8.29
N LYS A 83 12.20 1.76 7.93
CA LYS A 83 12.93 0.94 6.97
C LYS A 83 12.15 0.91 5.66
N ILE A 84 12.80 1.30 4.56
CA ILE A 84 12.24 1.29 3.20
C ILE A 84 12.99 0.22 2.41
N GLU A 85 12.26 -0.68 1.77
CA GLU A 85 12.81 -1.80 1.01
C GLU A 85 12.14 -1.93 -0.35
N PRO A 86 12.84 -2.39 -1.39
CA PRO A 86 12.21 -2.70 -2.67
C PRO A 86 11.25 -3.89 -2.49
N ILE A 87 10.26 -4.02 -3.36
CA ILE A 87 9.31 -5.14 -3.34
C ILE A 87 9.31 -5.90 -4.66
N GLN A 88 9.27 -7.23 -4.56
CA GLN A 88 9.02 -8.14 -5.69
C GLN A 88 7.59 -8.71 -5.66
N LYS A 89 6.83 -8.39 -4.62
CA LYS A 89 5.43 -8.80 -4.43
C LYS A 89 4.62 -7.64 -3.89
N ILE A 90 3.40 -7.47 -4.42
CA ILE A 90 2.47 -6.42 -4.00
C ILE A 90 2.33 -6.40 -2.46
N LYS A 91 2.58 -5.23 -1.87
CA LYS A 91 2.29 -4.94 -0.46
C LYS A 91 0.95 -4.20 -0.34
N ARG A 92 0.40 -4.15 0.87
CA ARG A 92 -0.86 -3.43 1.14
C ARG A 92 -0.73 -1.95 0.78
N TYR A 93 0.41 -1.35 1.14
CA TYR A 93 0.79 0.02 0.83
C TYR A 93 2.22 0.00 0.30
N TYR A 94 2.43 0.64 -0.84
CA TYR A 94 3.72 0.77 -1.50
C TYR A 94 3.80 2.14 -2.18
N PHE A 95 4.94 2.49 -2.74
CA PHE A 95 5.13 3.70 -3.53
C PHE A 95 6.24 3.43 -4.55
N TYR A 96 6.27 4.18 -5.64
CA TYR A 96 7.39 4.13 -6.57
C TYR A 96 8.41 5.18 -6.20
N ILE A 97 9.68 4.80 -6.30
CA ILE A 97 10.77 5.76 -6.39
C ILE A 97 11.20 5.78 -7.84
N VAL A 98 11.16 6.98 -8.43
CA VAL A 98 11.66 7.21 -9.79
C VAL A 98 13.17 7.30 -9.73
N THR A 99 13.85 6.48 -10.52
CA THR A 99 15.30 6.56 -10.73
C THR A 99 15.59 7.07 -12.14
N ASP A 100 16.84 7.48 -12.38
CA ASP A 100 17.36 7.79 -13.71
C ASP A 100 16.55 8.85 -14.48
N SER A 101 16.29 9.97 -13.81
CA SER A 101 15.61 11.14 -14.39
C SER A 101 14.24 10.84 -15.02
N GLY A 102 13.49 9.87 -14.50
CA GLY A 102 12.14 9.56 -14.98
C GLY A 102 12.00 8.24 -15.74
N LYS A 103 13.10 7.59 -16.10
CA LYS A 103 13.07 6.41 -17.00
C LYS A 103 12.62 5.14 -16.30
N HIS A 104 12.94 4.97 -15.03
CA HIS A 104 12.62 3.76 -14.28
C HIS A 104 11.87 4.10 -12.99
N SER A 105 10.95 3.23 -12.61
CA SER A 105 10.21 3.34 -11.36
C SER A 105 10.26 2.00 -10.64
N THR A 106 11.01 1.94 -9.55
CA THR A 106 11.09 0.73 -8.72
C THR A 106 10.08 0.83 -7.58
N PRO A 107 9.27 -0.22 -7.33
CA PRO A 107 8.32 -0.21 -6.24
C PRO A 107 9.02 -0.49 -4.91
N TYR A 108 8.69 0.31 -3.90
CA TYR A 108 9.18 0.21 -2.53
C TYR A 108 8.03 0.14 -1.54
N TRP A 109 8.31 -0.38 -0.35
CA TRP A 109 7.41 -0.30 0.78
C TRP A 109 8.16 0.13 2.04
N MET A 110 7.42 0.74 2.97
CA MET A 110 7.89 0.96 4.32
C MET A 110 7.17 -0.02 5.24
N GLN A 111 7.90 -0.65 6.17
CA GLN A 111 7.34 -1.65 7.07
C GLN A 111 6.15 -1.08 7.86
N TYR A 112 5.07 -1.85 7.92
CA TYR A 112 3.86 -1.52 8.67
C TYR A 112 3.39 -2.71 9.50
N LYS A 113 2.57 -2.45 10.51
CA LYS A 113 1.95 -3.46 11.37
C LYS A 113 0.43 -3.50 11.13
N LYS A 114 -0.14 -4.70 11.04
CA LYS A 114 -1.60 -4.88 11.06
C LYS A 114 -2.08 -4.95 12.51
N ILE A 115 -3.03 -4.10 12.88
CA ILE A 115 -3.63 -4.03 14.22
C ILE A 115 -5.15 -3.95 14.05
N LYS A 116 -5.89 -4.95 14.52
CA LYS A 116 -7.36 -5.01 14.42
C LYS A 116 -7.91 -4.74 13.00
N GLY A 117 -7.27 -5.33 11.99
CA GLY A 117 -7.71 -5.21 10.58
C GLY A 117 -7.14 -4.01 9.82
N ASP A 118 -6.70 -2.96 10.51
CA ASP A 118 -6.07 -1.77 9.93
C ASP A 118 -4.54 -1.90 9.87
N TYR A 119 -3.90 -1.10 9.03
CA TYR A 119 -2.44 -1.07 8.88
C TYR A 119 -1.85 0.25 9.39
N TYR A 120 -0.71 0.16 10.05
CA TYR A 120 -0.09 1.28 10.75
C TYR A 120 1.42 1.35 10.54
N TYR A 121 1.93 2.57 10.38
CA TYR A 121 3.36 2.84 10.50
C TYR A 121 3.73 3.05 11.97
N ASN A 122 4.88 2.50 12.36
CA ASN A 122 5.44 2.68 13.69
C ASN A 122 6.09 4.06 13.79
N LEU A 123 5.82 4.80 14.87
CA LEU A 123 6.39 6.11 15.15
C LEU A 123 7.49 6.05 16.23
N GLY A 124 7.80 4.86 16.73
CA GLY A 124 8.61 4.63 17.93
C GLY A 124 7.77 4.59 19.22
N ASN A 125 8.35 4.08 20.30
CA ASN A 125 7.78 4.11 21.66
C ASN A 125 6.33 3.57 21.73
N GLY A 126 6.02 2.50 20.98
CA GLY A 126 4.70 1.87 20.96
C GLY A 126 3.57 2.74 20.34
N SER A 127 3.93 3.80 19.62
CA SER A 127 3.00 4.73 18.97
C SER A 127 2.88 4.44 17.48
N TYR A 128 1.68 4.58 16.94
CA TYR A 128 1.34 4.16 15.59
C TYR A 128 0.43 5.17 14.87
N ILE A 129 0.56 5.29 13.55
CA ILE A 129 -0.34 6.09 12.69
C ILE A 129 -0.91 5.24 11.56
N LYS A 130 -2.19 5.42 11.22
CA LYS A 130 -2.84 4.65 10.15
C LYS A 130 -2.21 4.95 8.79
N CYS A 131 -1.79 3.92 8.06
CA CYS A 131 -1.19 4.05 6.73
C CYS A 131 -2.12 4.75 5.74
N ILE A 132 -3.42 4.45 5.76
CA ILE A 132 -4.42 5.05 4.85
C ILE A 132 -4.54 6.59 5.00
N ASN A 133 -4.11 7.15 6.12
CA ASN A 133 -4.12 8.59 6.37
C ASN A 133 -2.84 9.29 5.91
N VAL A 134 -1.83 8.54 5.45
CA VAL A 134 -0.57 9.06 4.93
C VAL A 134 -0.69 9.22 3.42
N LYS A 135 -0.38 10.43 2.94
CA LYS A 135 -0.31 10.81 1.52
C LYS A 135 0.97 10.31 0.87
N SER A 136 2.11 10.57 1.51
CA SER A 136 3.43 10.29 0.95
C SER A 136 4.48 9.96 2.00
N ILE A 137 5.50 9.23 1.55
CA ILE A 137 6.73 8.89 2.26
C ILE A 137 7.90 9.52 1.50
N ASN A 138 8.66 10.41 2.15
CA ASN A 138 9.76 11.15 1.54
C ASN A 138 9.37 11.83 0.21
N GLY A 139 8.15 12.36 0.13
CA GLY A 139 7.60 12.97 -1.09
C GLY A 139 6.92 12.00 -2.06
N ASN A 140 7.25 10.71 -2.03
CA ASN A 140 6.66 9.70 -2.91
C ASN A 140 5.23 9.34 -2.48
N SER A 141 4.27 9.43 -3.39
CA SER A 141 2.86 9.16 -3.08
C SER A 141 2.62 7.69 -2.74
N ILE A 142 1.93 7.44 -1.64
CA ILE A 142 1.55 6.08 -1.23
C ILE A 142 0.38 5.59 -2.07
N ILE A 143 0.53 4.37 -2.57
CA ILE A 143 -0.46 3.63 -3.34
C ILE A 143 -0.91 2.43 -2.49
N PRO A 144 -2.20 2.33 -2.12
CA PRO A 144 -2.73 1.11 -1.55
C PRO A 144 -3.02 0.11 -2.68
N SER A 145 -2.78 -1.17 -2.46
CA SER A 145 -3.09 -2.22 -3.46
C SER A 145 -4.57 -2.56 -3.61
N GLN A 146 -5.41 -1.93 -2.79
CA GLN A 146 -6.87 -2.09 -2.83
C GLN A 146 -7.52 -0.94 -2.04
N ALA A 147 -8.71 -0.54 -2.41
CA ALA A 147 -9.48 0.49 -1.72
C ALA A 147 -10.93 0.03 -1.50
N THR A 148 -11.62 0.70 -0.59
CA THR A 148 -13.08 0.55 -0.45
C THR A 148 -13.75 1.74 -1.11
N VAL A 149 -14.72 1.47 -1.97
CA VAL A 149 -15.59 2.47 -2.59
C VAL A 149 -17.03 2.22 -2.20
N ILE A 150 -17.88 3.24 -2.34
CA ILE A 150 -19.30 3.12 -2.02
C ILE A 150 -20.15 3.58 -3.19
N VAL A 151 -21.02 2.68 -3.65
CA VAL A 151 -21.89 2.88 -4.80
C VAL A 151 -22.96 3.93 -4.53
N LYS A 152 -23.20 4.79 -5.52
CA LYS A 152 -24.33 5.72 -5.62
C LYS A 152 -24.68 5.87 -7.10
N PRO A 153 -25.90 5.50 -7.53
CA PRO A 153 -26.33 5.75 -8.89
C PRO A 153 -26.10 7.20 -9.32
N PHE A 154 -25.49 7.37 -10.49
CA PHE A 154 -25.32 8.67 -11.10
C PHE A 154 -26.67 9.36 -11.33
N LEU A 155 -26.66 10.70 -11.40
CA LEU A 155 -27.88 11.50 -11.50
C LEU A 155 -28.80 11.01 -12.63
N GLY A 156 -30.09 10.82 -12.32
CA GLY A 156 -31.08 10.31 -13.27
C GLY A 156 -31.15 8.77 -13.38
N LYS A 157 -30.17 8.02 -12.84
CA LYS A 157 -30.23 6.55 -12.80
C LYS A 157 -30.88 6.05 -11.52
N THR A 158 -31.75 5.06 -11.65
CA THR A 158 -32.32 4.31 -10.51
C THR A 158 -31.43 3.16 -10.07
N THR A 159 -30.57 2.67 -10.97
CA THR A 159 -29.77 1.46 -10.78
C THR A 159 -28.37 1.64 -11.36
N THR A 160 -27.35 1.08 -10.70
CA THR A 160 -25.98 1.00 -11.23
C THR A 160 -25.72 -0.43 -11.65
N TYR A 161 -25.19 -0.60 -12.86
CA TYR A 161 -24.69 -1.89 -13.34
C TYR A 161 -23.17 -1.87 -13.37
N ALA A 162 -22.56 -3.00 -13.04
CA ALA A 162 -21.14 -3.17 -13.25
C ALA A 162 -20.85 -3.28 -14.76
N THR A 163 -19.67 -2.86 -15.18
CA THR A 163 -19.20 -3.01 -16.57
C THR A 163 -18.19 -4.14 -16.68
N ASP A 164 -17.91 -4.60 -17.89
CA ASP A 164 -16.71 -5.39 -18.19
C ASP A 164 -15.47 -4.49 -18.31
N ASP A 165 -14.34 -5.07 -18.72
CA ASP A 165 -13.05 -4.41 -18.90
C ASP A 165 -12.97 -3.53 -20.17
N THR A 166 -14.00 -3.52 -21.00
CA THR A 166 -14.16 -2.57 -22.12
C THR A 166 -15.02 -1.37 -21.74
N GLY A 167 -15.74 -1.46 -20.62
CA GLY A 167 -16.69 -0.44 -20.17
C GLY A 167 -18.14 -0.72 -20.58
N LYS A 168 -18.43 -1.87 -21.19
CA LYS A 168 -19.81 -2.26 -21.55
C LYS A 168 -20.56 -2.75 -20.31
N ALA A 169 -21.80 -2.30 -20.16
CA ALA A 169 -22.65 -2.71 -19.04
C ALA A 169 -22.93 -4.22 -19.03
N THR A 170 -22.92 -4.81 -17.84
CA THR A 170 -23.26 -6.22 -17.59
C THR A 170 -24.61 -6.32 -16.87
N ASN A 171 -25.11 -7.54 -16.69
CA ASN A 171 -26.32 -7.79 -15.88
C ASN A 171 -26.07 -7.72 -14.36
N LYS A 172 -24.82 -7.49 -13.93
CA LYS A 172 -24.49 -7.40 -12.50
C LYS A 172 -24.95 -6.07 -11.93
N VAL A 173 -25.99 -6.11 -11.10
CA VAL A 173 -26.48 -4.94 -10.35
C VAL A 173 -25.57 -4.63 -9.16
N LEU A 174 -25.20 -3.36 -9.01
CA LEU A 174 -24.50 -2.79 -7.87
C LEU A 174 -25.47 -1.93 -7.06
N ARG A 175 -25.69 -2.28 -5.79
CA ARG A 175 -26.73 -1.64 -4.98
C ARG A 175 -26.24 -0.32 -4.41
N LYS A 176 -27.15 0.66 -4.28
CA LYS A 176 -26.86 1.92 -3.57
C LYS A 176 -26.33 1.62 -2.15
N ASN A 177 -25.26 2.30 -1.75
CA ASN A 177 -24.55 2.11 -0.49
C ASN A 177 -23.77 0.78 -0.35
N GLU A 178 -23.74 -0.05 -1.38
CA GLU A 178 -22.88 -1.24 -1.39
C GLU A 178 -21.41 -0.82 -1.26
N LYS A 179 -20.68 -1.52 -0.38
CA LYS A 179 -19.25 -1.33 -0.17
C LYS A 179 -18.51 -2.33 -1.06
N LEU A 180 -17.80 -1.82 -2.04
CA LEU A 180 -16.99 -2.64 -2.94
C LEU A 180 -15.52 -2.53 -2.54
N ILE A 181 -14.80 -3.64 -2.65
CA ILE A 181 -13.34 -3.63 -2.60
C ILE A 181 -12.85 -3.58 -4.03
N VAL A 182 -12.06 -2.55 -4.36
CA VAL A 182 -11.48 -2.38 -5.68
C VAL A 182 -9.97 -2.53 -5.60
N ASP A 183 -9.37 -3.15 -6.60
CA ASP A 183 -7.92 -3.42 -6.64
C ASP A 183 -7.23 -2.90 -7.92
N ASN A 184 -7.98 -2.44 -8.93
CA ASN A 184 -7.41 -1.83 -10.13
C ASN A 184 -8.16 -0.58 -10.61
N THR A 185 -7.55 0.18 -11.53
CA THR A 185 -8.14 1.34 -12.21
C THR A 185 -7.94 1.27 -13.71
N GLY A 186 -8.84 1.89 -14.45
CA GLY A 186 -8.81 1.93 -15.91
C GLY A 186 -9.62 3.09 -16.45
N VAL A 187 -9.33 3.50 -17.68
CA VAL A 187 -10.13 4.43 -18.46
C VAL A 187 -10.87 3.59 -19.48
N LEU A 188 -12.18 3.43 -19.30
CA LEU A 188 -13.00 2.45 -20.01
C LEU A 188 -14.13 3.14 -20.79
N GLY A 189 -14.67 2.43 -21.78
CA GLY A 189 -15.73 2.93 -22.66
C GLY A 189 -15.21 3.90 -23.72
N GLU A 190 -16.02 4.10 -24.77
CA GLU A 190 -15.66 4.92 -25.94
C GLU A 190 -15.31 6.38 -25.59
N VAL A 191 -15.97 6.93 -24.56
CA VAL A 191 -15.74 8.31 -24.09
C VAL A 191 -14.66 8.42 -23.01
N GLY A 192 -14.04 7.31 -22.61
CA GLY A 192 -12.91 7.30 -21.66
C GLY A 192 -13.28 7.62 -20.21
N GLY A 193 -14.22 6.88 -19.63
CA GLY A 193 -14.64 7.03 -18.22
C GLY A 193 -13.70 6.36 -17.22
N PHE A 194 -13.25 7.09 -16.20
CA PHE A 194 -12.43 6.53 -15.12
C PHE A 194 -13.23 5.51 -14.29
N SER A 195 -12.72 4.29 -14.19
CA SER A 195 -13.39 3.13 -13.60
C SER A 195 -12.47 2.35 -12.66
N TYR A 196 -13.08 1.59 -11.74
CA TYR A 196 -12.39 0.75 -10.77
C TYR A 196 -12.77 -0.71 -10.94
N HIS A 197 -11.78 -1.60 -10.96
CA HIS A 197 -12.00 -3.04 -11.00
C HIS A 197 -12.45 -3.55 -9.64
N ILE A 198 -13.49 -4.37 -9.60
CA ILE A 198 -14.02 -4.98 -8.39
C ILE A 198 -13.22 -6.24 -8.10
N LYS A 199 -12.53 -6.23 -6.95
CA LYS A 199 -11.59 -7.27 -6.55
C LYS A 199 -12.25 -8.66 -6.55
N GLY A 200 -11.61 -9.62 -7.22
CA GLY A 200 -12.04 -11.02 -7.27
C GLY A 200 -13.20 -11.29 -8.23
N THR A 201 -13.42 -10.40 -9.19
CA THR A 201 -14.43 -10.52 -10.24
C THR A 201 -13.86 -9.96 -11.55
N ASP A 202 -14.53 -10.16 -12.68
CA ASP A 202 -14.19 -9.48 -13.95
C ASP A 202 -14.91 -8.13 -14.12
N TYR A 203 -15.59 -7.66 -13.07
CA TYR A 203 -16.46 -6.50 -13.12
C TYR A 203 -15.74 -5.22 -12.76
N TRP A 204 -16.25 -4.12 -13.32
CA TRP A 204 -15.78 -2.76 -13.09
C TRP A 204 -16.93 -1.86 -12.66
N VAL A 205 -16.60 -0.77 -11.95
CA VAL A 205 -17.57 0.27 -11.55
C VAL A 205 -17.04 1.64 -11.96
N SER A 206 -17.88 2.40 -12.68
CA SER A 206 -17.57 3.77 -13.07
C SER A 206 -17.39 4.65 -11.83
N SER A 207 -16.41 5.56 -11.88
CA SER A 207 -16.20 6.51 -10.79
C SER A 207 -17.33 7.53 -10.63
N GLU A 208 -18.19 7.68 -11.64
CA GLU A 208 -19.40 8.52 -11.59
C GLU A 208 -20.52 7.88 -10.75
N ASP A 209 -20.53 6.55 -10.66
CA ASP A 209 -21.49 5.77 -9.87
C ASP A 209 -21.02 5.55 -8.41
N LEU A 210 -20.11 6.40 -7.92
CA LEU A 210 -19.55 6.31 -6.57
C LEU A 210 -19.76 7.60 -5.77
N LYS A 211 -20.30 7.49 -4.56
CA LYS A 211 -20.33 8.61 -3.60
C LYS A 211 -19.05 8.74 -2.78
N ALA A 212 -18.30 7.64 -2.64
CA ALA A 212 -17.04 7.62 -1.92
C ALA A 212 -15.98 6.92 -2.79
N LYS A 213 -15.02 7.71 -3.25
CA LYS A 213 -13.85 7.27 -4.02
C LYS A 213 -12.71 6.87 -3.07
N PRO A 214 -11.67 6.18 -3.56
CA PRO A 214 -10.49 5.88 -2.76
C PRO A 214 -9.87 7.14 -2.13
N ARG A 215 -9.35 6.99 -0.91
CA ARG A 215 -8.88 8.12 -0.09
C ARG A 215 -7.52 8.71 -0.52
N THR A 216 -6.67 7.86 -1.09
CA THR A 216 -5.38 8.23 -1.68
C THR A 216 -5.52 8.25 -3.20
N ASN A 217 -4.57 8.87 -3.90
CA ASN A 217 -4.44 8.70 -5.35
C ASN A 217 -4.33 7.19 -5.61
N TYR A 218 -5.43 6.63 -6.10
CA TYR A 218 -5.54 5.23 -6.39
C TYR A 218 -5.30 5.11 -7.88
N VAL A 219 -4.07 4.79 -8.22
CA VAL A 219 -3.66 4.51 -9.58
C VAL A 219 -3.01 3.14 -9.49
N SER A 220 -3.76 2.12 -9.86
CA SER A 220 -3.17 0.82 -10.10
C SER A 220 -2.91 0.74 -11.59
N ASN A 221 -1.63 0.70 -11.94
CA ASN A 221 -1.20 -0.09 -13.07
C ASN A 221 -0.62 -1.35 -12.42
N LYS A 222 -1.09 -2.53 -12.88
CA LYS A 222 -0.49 -3.83 -12.56
C LYS A 222 1.00 -3.62 -12.32
N LEU A 223 1.53 -3.98 -11.14
CA LEU A 223 2.98 -3.92 -10.91
C LEU A 223 3.62 -4.72 -12.03
N LYS A 224 4.11 -4.05 -13.06
CA LYS A 224 4.96 -4.65 -14.06
C LYS A 224 6.30 -4.75 -13.36
N PHE A 225 6.59 -5.91 -12.80
CA PHE A 225 7.96 -6.25 -12.41
C PHE A 225 8.72 -6.52 -13.70
N ASP A 226 8.84 -5.51 -14.57
CA ASP A 226 9.66 -5.60 -15.77
C ASP A 226 11.11 -5.53 -15.30
N TYR A 227 11.60 -6.65 -14.75
CA TYR A 227 13.01 -6.95 -14.74
C TYR A 227 13.27 -7.71 -16.03
N VAL A 228 13.86 -7.01 -17.00
CA VAL A 228 14.66 -7.67 -18.03
C VAL A 228 15.79 -8.36 -17.27
N VAL A 229 15.58 -9.63 -16.91
CA VAL A 229 16.69 -10.56 -16.71
C VAL A 229 17.03 -11.01 -18.12
N GLN A 230 17.95 -10.31 -18.77
CA GLN A 230 18.67 -10.93 -19.88
C GLN A 230 19.70 -11.84 -19.23
N GLU A 231 19.53 -13.14 -19.49
CA GLU A 231 20.51 -14.20 -19.20
C GLU A 231 21.85 -13.93 -19.91
#